data_AF-A0A7W6BJZ1-F1
#
_entry.id   AF-A0A7W6BJZ1-F1
#
_cell.length_a   1.000
_cell.length_b   1.000
_cell.length_c   1.000
_cell.angle_alpha   90.00
_cell.angle_beta   90.00
_cell.angle_gamma   90.00
#
_symmetry.space_group_name_H-M   'P 1'
#
loop_
_entity.id
_entity.type
_entity.pdbx_description
1 polymer ?
#
loop_
_entity_poly.entity_id
_entity_poly.type
_entity_poly.pdbx_seq_one_letter_code
_entity_poly.pdbx_strand_id
1 'polypeptide(L)'
;MIAHRDIEDMIARFKTALPGWWYTLGECERSCDASCAPTRDSADLALIPFDERFNSGFHCDLPQPSTLADALEAVMSAALSAKAVARKEVRP
;
A
#
# COMPACT_ATOMS: atom_id res chain seq x y z
N MET A 1 5.20 -25.51 5.09
CA MET A 1 5.74 -24.47 5.99
C MET A 1 5.23 -23.14 5.48
N ILE A 2 4.44 -22.43 6.28
CA ILE A 2 4.06 -21.05 5.96
C ILE A 2 5.32 -20.22 6.25
N ALA A 3 5.92 -19.64 5.22
CA ALA A 3 6.99 -18.68 5.44
C ALA A 3 6.36 -17.47 6.15
N HIS A 4 6.63 -17.30 7.44
CA HIS A 4 6.31 -16.03 8.09
C HIS A 4 7.10 -14.95 7.35
N ARG A 5 6.40 -14.05 6.67
CA ARG A 5 7.01 -12.90 6.03
C ARG A 5 7.44 -11.93 7.12
N ASP A 6 8.74 -11.65 7.14
CA ASP A 6 9.31 -10.67 8.06
C ASP A 6 8.80 -9.26 7.73
N ILE A 7 8.43 -8.50 8.76
CA ILE A 7 7.86 -7.16 8.58
C ILE A 7 8.90 -6.15 8.09
N GLU A 8 10.17 -6.28 8.49
CA GLU A 8 11.24 -5.39 8.06
C GLU A 8 11.53 -5.58 6.57
N ASP A 9 11.56 -6.84 6.11
CA ASP A 9 11.66 -7.18 4.69
C ASP A 9 10.50 -6.59 3.88
N MET A 10 9.28 -6.66 4.42
CA MET A 10 8.11 -6.11 3.73
C MET A 10 8.14 -4.59 3.69
N ILE A 11 8.60 -3.92 4.76
CA ILE A 11 8.83 -2.47 4.77
C ILE A 11 9.87 -2.06 3.72
N ALA A 12 10.97 -2.81 3.60
CA ALA A 12 12.02 -2.53 2.61
C ALA A 12 11.47 -2.65 1.18
N ARG A 13 10.67 -3.69 0.90
CA ARG A 13 9.97 -3.86 -0.38
C ARG A 13 8.99 -2.74 -0.66
N PHE A 14 8.18 -2.35 0.34
CA PHE A 14 7.25 -1.23 0.21
C PHE A 14 7.95 0.06 -0.18
N LYS A 15 9.01 0.44 0.55
CA LYS A 15 9.79 1.67 0.29
C LYS A 15 10.44 1.67 -1.09
N THR A 16 10.83 0.49 -1.59
CA THR A 16 11.40 0.32 -2.93
C THR A 16 10.32 0.44 -4.02
N ALA A 17 9.15 -0.18 -3.83
CA ALA A 17 8.09 -0.20 -4.82
C ALA A 17 7.32 1.13 -4.93
N LEU A 18 7.18 1.84 -3.81
CA LEU A 18 6.41 3.07 -3.67
C LEU A 18 7.28 4.19 -3.05
N PRO A 19 8.33 4.66 -3.75
CA PRO A 19 9.18 5.71 -3.24
C PRO A 19 8.39 7.01 -3.02
N GLY A 20 8.61 7.68 -1.88
CA GLY A 20 7.89 8.90 -1.53
C GLY A 20 6.45 8.68 -1.02
N TRP A 21 6.08 7.45 -0.67
CA TRP A 21 4.80 7.15 -0.03
C TRP A 21 4.98 6.95 1.48
N TRP A 22 3.96 7.32 2.26
CA TRP A 22 3.88 6.99 3.68
C TRP A 22 3.11 5.68 3.87
N TYR A 23 3.33 5.00 5.00
CA TYR A 23 2.52 3.88 5.43
C TYR A 23 2.28 3.94 6.95
N THR A 24 1.19 3.31 7.39
CA THR A 24 0.88 3.05 8.81
C THR A 24 0.49 1.58 8.95
N LEU A 25 0.75 1.02 10.12
CA LEU A 25 0.48 -0.37 10.47
C LEU A 25 -0.21 -0.41 11.83
N GLY A 26 -1.18 -1.30 12.01
CA GLY A 26 -1.88 -1.53 13.28
C GLY A 26 -2.19 -3.00 13.46
N GLU A 27 -2.06 -3.51 14.68
CA GLU A 27 -2.42 -4.88 15.02
C GLU A 27 -3.28 -4.87 16.28
N CYS A 28 -4.35 -5.66 16.26
CA CYS A 28 -5.17 -5.92 17.43
C CYS A 28 -5.62 -7.38 17.49
N GLU A 29 -6.43 -7.72 18.49
CA GLU A 29 -6.99 -9.08 18.68
C GLU A 29 -7.89 -9.54 17.52
N ARG A 30 -8.34 -8.62 16.64
CA ARG A 30 -9.29 -8.92 15.56
C ARG A 30 -8.68 -8.87 14.17
N SER A 31 -7.72 -7.96 13.94
CA SER A 31 -7.15 -7.72 12.62
C SER A 31 -5.72 -7.21 12.65
N CYS A 32 -5.06 -7.35 11.49
CA CYS A 32 -3.88 -6.57 11.11
C CYS A 32 -4.28 -5.60 10.00
N ASP A 33 -3.96 -4.32 10.20
CA ASP A 33 -4.39 -3.23 9.37
C ASP A 33 -3.18 -2.50 8.79
N ALA A 34 -3.29 -2.05 7.55
CA ALA A 34 -2.27 -1.24 6.89
C ALA A 34 -2.91 -0.15 6.02
N SER A 35 -2.33 1.04 6.05
CA SER A 35 -2.74 2.14 5.18
C SER A 35 -1.55 2.80 4.53
N CYS A 36 -1.69 3.29 3.30
CA CYS A 36 -0.65 4.05 2.61
C CYS A 36 -1.20 5.08 1.62
N ALA A 37 -0.41 6.13 1.35
CA ALA A 37 -0.71 7.08 0.29
C ALA A 37 0.58 7.80 -0.19
N PRO A 38 0.58 8.42 -1.39
CA PRO A 38 1.70 9.24 -1.83
C PRO A 38 1.84 10.48 -0.93
N THR A 39 3.09 10.91 -0.71
CA THR A 39 3.37 12.23 -0.10
C THR A 39 3.57 13.28 -1.19
N ARG A 40 3.76 14.54 -0.79
CA ARG A 40 4.17 15.65 -1.67
C ARG A 40 5.44 15.39 -2.48
N ASP A 41 6.29 14.46 -2.03
CA ASP A 41 7.54 14.12 -2.70
C ASP A 41 7.36 13.03 -3.77
N SER A 42 6.14 12.48 -3.91
CA SER A 42 5.82 11.46 -4.92
C SER A 42 5.20 12.09 -6.16
N ALA A 43 5.73 11.72 -7.34
CA ALA A 43 5.13 12.07 -8.63
C ALA A 43 3.74 11.45 -8.82
N ASP A 44 3.37 10.45 -8.03
CA ASP A 44 2.08 9.78 -8.13
C ASP A 44 0.91 10.65 -7.62
N LEU A 45 1.16 11.82 -7.00
CA LEU A 45 0.10 12.81 -6.74
C LEU A 45 -0.57 13.31 -8.04
N ALA A 46 0.14 13.28 -9.16
CA ALA A 46 -0.44 13.60 -10.47
C ALA A 46 -1.52 12.60 -10.92
N LEU A 47 -1.67 11.47 -10.22
CA LEU A 47 -2.68 10.45 -10.50
C LEU A 47 -4.03 10.73 -9.82
N ILE A 48 -4.10 11.69 -8.89
CA ILE A 48 -5.34 12.07 -8.17
C ILE A 48 -6.52 12.35 -9.13
N PRO A 49 -6.36 13.10 -10.24
CA PRO A 49 -7.47 13.36 -11.16
C PRO A 49 -8.06 12.11 -11.83
N PHE A 50 -7.35 10.98 -11.81
CA PHE A 50 -7.75 9.73 -12.46
C PHE A 50 -8.25 8.69 -11.45
N ASP A 51 -7.89 8.83 -10.18
CA ASP A 51 -8.28 7.92 -9.11
C ASP A 51 -8.12 8.61 -7.74
N GLU A 52 -9.25 8.89 -7.09
CA GLU A 52 -9.31 9.61 -5.81
C GLU A 52 -8.55 8.90 -4.69
N ARG A 53 -8.28 7.59 -4.81
CA ARG A 53 -7.49 6.84 -3.81
C ARG A 53 -6.06 7.35 -3.66
N PHE A 54 -5.51 8.04 -4.66
CA PHE A 54 -4.21 8.71 -4.51
C PHE A 54 -4.27 9.94 -3.59
N ASN A 55 -5.46 10.46 -3.30
CA ASN A 55 -5.69 11.55 -2.35
C ASN A 55 -6.20 11.02 -0.99
N SER A 56 -7.19 10.12 -1.00
CA SER A 56 -7.80 9.59 0.23
C SER A 56 -7.00 8.48 0.90
N GLY A 57 -6.12 7.79 0.15
CA GLY A 57 -5.30 6.69 0.63
C GLY A 57 -5.85 5.30 0.26
N PHE A 58 -4.97 4.31 0.44
CA PHE A 58 -5.28 2.90 0.33
C PHE A 58 -5.28 2.29 1.72
N HIS A 59 -6.24 1.41 2.00
CA HIS A 59 -6.45 0.80 3.30
C HIS A 59 -6.71 -0.70 3.13
N CYS A 60 -6.20 -1.50 4.05
CA CYS A 60 -6.43 -2.93 4.10
C CYS A 60 -6.51 -3.39 5.55
N ASP A 61 -7.62 -4.03 5.90
CA ASP A 61 -7.86 -4.63 7.20
C ASP A 61 -8.02 -6.15 6.99
N LEU A 62 -7.10 -6.95 7.54
CA LEU A 62 -7.11 -8.40 7.39
C LEU A 62 -7.52 -9.08 8.71
N PRO A 63 -8.51 -9.98 8.71
CA PRO A 63 -8.92 -10.68 9.94
C PRO A 63 -7.79 -11.58 10.46
N GLN A 64 -7.76 -11.79 11.77
CA GLN A 64 -6.87 -12.77 12.38
C GLN A 64 -7.25 -14.22 11.96
N PRO A 65 -6.28 -15.14 11.79
CA PRO A 65 -4.84 -14.94 11.93
C PRO A 65 -4.23 -14.31 10.68
N SER A 66 -3.68 -13.12 10.82
CA SER A 66 -2.92 -12.40 9.79
C SER A 66 -1.72 -11.73 10.43
N THR A 67 -0.78 -11.25 9.62
CA THR A 67 0.37 -10.49 10.10
C THR A 67 0.36 -9.08 9.54
N LEU A 68 1.07 -8.16 10.19
CA LEU A 68 1.34 -6.82 9.65
C LEU A 68 2.00 -6.88 8.26
N ALA A 69 2.82 -7.90 8.00
CA ALA A 69 3.46 -8.09 6.70
C ALA A 69 2.42 -8.43 5.62
N ASP A 70 1.43 -9.26 5.94
CA ASP A 70 0.32 -9.58 5.02
C ASP A 70 -0.52 -8.33 4.72
N ALA A 71 -0.86 -7.54 5.73
CA ALA A 71 -1.62 -6.30 5.56
C ALA A 71 -0.85 -5.27 4.71
N LEU A 72 0.46 -5.10 4.97
CA LEU A 72 1.31 -4.19 4.21
C LEU A 72 1.46 -4.64 2.75
N GLU A 73 1.63 -5.93 2.50
CA GLU A 73 1.72 -6.47 1.15
C GLU A 73 0.40 -6.28 0.38
N ALA A 74 -0.74 -6.50 1.04
CA ALA A 74 -2.05 -6.34 0.45
C ALA A 74 -2.33 -4.88 0.06
N VAL A 75 -2.08 -3.92 0.96
CA VAL A 75 -2.28 -2.49 0.66
C VAL A 75 -1.29 -2.00 -0.41
N MET A 76 -0.04 -2.47 -0.38
CA MET A 76 0.96 -2.17 -1.41
C MET A 76 0.51 -2.68 -2.78
N SER A 77 0.01 -3.92 -2.85
CA SER A 77 -0.46 -4.54 -4.09
C SER A 77 -1.66 -3.79 -4.67
N ALA A 78 -2.59 -3.34 -3.82
CA ALA A 78 -3.72 -2.52 -4.23
C ALA A 78 -3.26 -1.17 -4.81
N ALA A 79 -2.32 -0.48 -4.15
CA ALA A 79 -1.75 0.78 -4.61
C ALA A 79 -1.01 0.63 -5.96
N LEU A 80 -0.19 -0.41 -6.11
CA LEU A 80 0.53 -0.70 -7.35
C LEU A 80 -0.42 -1.03 -8.52
N SER A 81 -1.49 -1.77 -8.24
CA SER A 81 -2.53 -2.08 -9.23
C SER A 81 -3.25 -0.81 -9.70
N ALA A 82 -3.69 0.04 -8.76
CA ALA A 82 -4.30 1.32 -9.07
C ALA A 82 -3.36 2.22 -9.89
N LYS A 83 -2.08 2.27 -9.53
CA LYS A 83 -1.04 3.02 -10.24
C LYS A 83 -0.85 2.52 -11.67
N ALA A 84 -0.88 1.21 -11.89
CA ALA A 84 -0.79 0.63 -13.23
C ALA A 84 -2.03 0.97 -14.08
N VAL A 85 -3.22 1.03 -13.49
CA VAL A 85 -4.45 1.44 -14.18
C VAL A 85 -4.41 2.93 -14.52
N ALA A 86 -4.18 3.80 -13.54
CA ALA A 86 -4.17 5.25 -13.75
C ALA A 86 -3.11 5.70 -14.78
N ARG A 87 -1.94 5.05 -14.82
CA ARG A 87 -0.90 5.34 -15.82
C ARG A 87 -1.29 4.97 -17.25
N LYS A 88 -2.21 4.02 -17.45
CA LYS A 88 -2.75 3.72 -18.78
C LYS A 88 -3.69 4.83 -19.24
N GLU A 89 -4.50 5.39 -18.34
CA GLU A 89 -5.42 6.49 -18.64
C GLU A 89 -4.68 7.82 -18.94
N VAL A 90 -3.51 8.03 -18.32
CA VAL A 90 -2.66 9.22 -18.59
C VAL A 90 -2.02 9.17 -19.99
N ARG A 91 -1.83 7.97 -20.56
CA ARG A 91 -1.18 7.80 -21.87
C ARG A 91 -2.26 7.69 -22.96
N PRO A 92 -2.49 8.75 -23.78
CA PRO A 92 -3.47 8.72 -24.86
C PRO A 92 -3.11 7.72 -25.97
#